data_AF-A0A1B7LLV0-F1
#
_entry.id   AF-A0A1B7LLV0-F1
#
_cell.length_a   1.000
_cell.length_b   1.000
_cell.length_c   1.000
_cell.angle_alpha   90.00
_cell.angle_beta   90.00
_cell.angle_gamma   90.00
#
_symmetry.space_group_name_H-M   'P 1'
#
loop_
_entity.id
_entity.type
_entity.pdbx_description
1 polymer ?
#
loop_
_entity_poly.entity_id
_entity_poly.type
_entity_poly.pdbx_seq_one_letter_code
_entity_poly.pdbx_strand_id
1 'polypeptide(L)'
;MNYKKRNIIGIASFVVIILVMLNFNFFLEILNYKILGIKFIGIKGDELFLSELSEIELTKSELVEYITDNLNQIGSKKLQNFDFSIYVRNIEEEDKFLEKLRIPIDDNFDENLYQSLDLIPKNEELLFRFVLYSKDKTYMSKIFSIKLVDELYKNEGKIILELNEFSKNGTISSVSVPKYLNLEENSKINVTAKYNELAITGLSARYDVKNNNIVVSNLVPLKEYSYVEFTTRNSDSIDIILNIRNFLMQSENELQDYLSKIYLNSLNRYPYESEYVESLNKLSNHEISINEFLSGIILSEEFDNVNNTPKQIVDSIYFLVNKQRINGRLSTLMLDEFNHVLLDKNTRNNAKLEMLNDFLSDEESLNYMETKLNVRVE
;
A
#
# COMPACT_ATOMS: atom_id res chain seq x y z
N MET A 1 86.47 14.23 -25.25
CA MET A 1 85.59 13.35 -24.44
C MET A 1 84.73 12.53 -25.41
N ASN A 2 84.87 11.19 -25.39
CA ASN A 2 84.44 10.28 -26.46
C ASN A 2 82.91 10.18 -26.61
N TYR A 3 82.37 10.25 -27.83
CA TYR A 3 80.93 10.22 -28.14
C TYR A 3 80.20 9.01 -27.51
N LYS A 4 80.89 7.86 -27.41
CA LYS A 4 80.39 6.66 -26.73
C LYS A 4 80.13 6.87 -25.23
N LYS A 5 80.97 7.64 -24.52
CA LYS A 5 80.75 7.95 -23.09
C LYS A 5 79.54 8.86 -22.89
N ARG A 6 79.26 9.76 -23.85
CA ARG A 6 78.10 10.67 -23.80
C ARG A 6 76.78 9.92 -23.94
N ASN A 7 76.71 8.93 -24.84
CA ASN A 7 75.52 8.11 -25.01
C ASN A 7 75.27 7.16 -23.83
N ILE A 8 76.33 6.61 -23.22
CA ILE A 8 76.18 5.77 -22.02
C ILE A 8 75.67 6.58 -20.84
N ILE A 9 76.15 7.82 -20.66
CA ILE A 9 75.64 8.72 -19.61
C ILE A 9 74.18 9.10 -19.91
N GLY A 10 73.82 9.38 -21.16
CA GLY A 10 72.43 9.67 -21.54
C GLY A 10 71.47 8.51 -21.26
N ILE A 11 71.86 7.28 -21.59
CA ILE A 11 71.07 6.07 -21.34
C ILE A 11 71.00 5.77 -19.83
N ALA A 12 72.11 5.91 -19.10
CA ALA A 12 72.12 5.72 -17.65
C ALA A 12 71.23 6.74 -16.95
N SER A 13 71.26 8.01 -17.34
CA SER A 13 70.37 9.05 -16.81
C SER A 13 68.91 8.76 -17.14
N PHE A 14 68.60 8.26 -18.34
CA PHE A 14 67.24 7.93 -18.75
C PHE A 14 66.69 6.70 -17.99
N VAL A 15 67.54 5.68 -17.78
CA VAL A 15 67.20 4.50 -16.96
C VAL A 15 67.02 4.87 -15.49
N VAL A 16 67.84 5.79 -14.96
CA VAL A 16 67.65 6.32 -13.59
C VAL A 16 66.37 7.15 -13.50
N ILE A 17 66.02 7.97 -14.50
CA ILE A 17 64.75 8.71 -14.52
C ILE A 17 63.56 7.76 -14.60
N ILE A 18 63.64 6.69 -15.40
CA ILE A 18 62.59 5.66 -15.48
C ILE A 18 62.50 4.87 -14.18
N LEU A 19 63.63 4.48 -13.56
CA LEU A 19 63.64 3.79 -12.26
C LEU A 19 63.15 4.70 -11.13
N VAL A 20 63.44 6.01 -11.20
CA VAL A 20 62.90 7.01 -10.28
C VAL A 20 61.41 7.19 -10.52
N MET A 21 60.92 7.25 -11.76
CA MET A 21 59.48 7.35 -12.07
C MET A 21 58.70 6.06 -11.75
N LEU A 22 59.28 4.88 -11.96
CA LEU A 22 58.71 3.60 -11.55
C LEU A 22 58.66 3.48 -10.03
N ASN A 23 59.73 3.90 -9.34
CA ASN A 23 59.69 4.03 -7.88
C ASN A 23 58.79 5.17 -7.41
N PHE A 24 58.57 6.24 -8.18
CA PHE A 24 57.67 7.33 -7.83
C PHE A 24 56.20 6.93 -7.99
N ASN A 25 55.87 6.06 -8.96
CA ASN A 25 54.55 5.43 -9.04
C ASN A 25 54.33 4.46 -7.87
N PHE A 26 55.35 3.68 -7.50
CA PHE A 26 55.28 2.82 -6.32
C PHE A 26 55.21 3.63 -5.01
N PHE A 27 55.92 4.76 -4.94
CA PHE A 27 55.83 5.69 -3.83
C PHE A 27 54.50 6.43 -3.82
N LEU A 28 53.92 6.83 -4.96
CA LEU A 28 52.60 7.48 -5.02
C LEU A 28 51.47 6.51 -4.68
N GLU A 29 51.59 5.21 -5.00
CA GLU A 29 50.66 4.19 -4.49
C GLU A 29 50.77 4.00 -2.96
N ILE A 30 51.93 4.27 -2.35
CA ILE A 30 52.13 4.15 -0.89
C ILE A 30 51.90 5.49 -0.15
N LEU A 31 52.15 6.63 -0.80
CA LEU A 31 52.12 7.97 -0.20
C LEU A 31 50.75 8.65 -0.31
N ASN A 32 49.79 8.07 -1.05
CA ASN A 32 48.41 8.57 -1.05
C ASN A 32 47.56 8.13 0.16
N TYR A 33 48.13 7.36 1.09
CA TYR A 33 47.34 6.73 2.17
C TYR A 33 47.53 7.31 3.58
N LYS A 34 48.37 8.35 3.74
CA LYS A 34 48.56 8.98 5.07
C LYS A 34 48.55 10.51 5.10
N ILE A 35 48.64 11.19 3.96
CA ILE A 35 48.85 12.65 3.92
C ILE A 35 47.60 13.45 3.55
N LEU A 36 46.52 12.81 3.06
CA LEU A 36 45.30 13.51 2.62
C LEU A 36 44.04 13.30 3.50
N GLY A 37 44.14 12.58 4.62
CA GLY A 37 42.97 12.31 5.47
C GLY A 37 41.92 11.39 4.82
N ILE A 38 42.21 10.81 3.66
CA ILE A 38 41.34 9.86 2.95
C ILE A 38 41.55 8.47 3.57
N LYS A 39 40.49 7.88 4.13
CA LYS A 39 40.49 6.53 4.72
C LYS A 39 40.71 5.50 3.61
N PHE A 40 41.64 4.56 3.83
CA PHE A 40 41.89 3.44 2.91
C PHE A 40 40.64 2.53 2.86
N ILE A 41 40.08 2.31 1.67
CA ILE A 41 39.04 1.34 1.38
C ILE A 41 39.66 0.31 0.44
N GLY A 42 39.66 -0.97 0.83
CA GLY A 42 40.53 -1.95 0.17
C GLY A 42 40.73 -3.23 0.96
N ILE A 43 41.44 -4.18 0.35
CA ILE A 43 41.93 -5.39 1.01
C ILE A 43 43.42 -5.20 1.29
N LYS A 44 43.85 -5.45 2.53
CA LYS A 44 45.28 -5.42 2.90
C LYS A 44 45.58 -6.51 3.93
N GLY A 45 46.48 -7.43 3.57
CA GLY A 45 46.69 -8.63 4.38
C GLY A 45 45.43 -9.52 4.35
N ASP A 46 44.96 -9.90 5.54
CA ASP A 46 43.72 -10.68 5.72
C ASP A 46 42.55 -9.80 6.21
N GLU A 47 42.71 -8.47 6.14
CA GLU A 47 41.71 -7.50 6.59
C GLU A 47 41.02 -6.81 5.40
N LEU A 48 39.71 -6.60 5.58
CA LEU A 48 38.85 -5.82 4.70
C LEU A 48 38.63 -4.43 5.33
N PHE A 49 39.09 -3.40 4.64
CA PHE A 49 38.91 -2.01 5.05
C PHE A 49 37.77 -1.40 4.27
N LEU A 50 36.76 -0.94 5.00
CA LEU A 50 35.58 -0.25 4.47
C LEU A 50 35.57 1.19 4.98
N SER A 51 34.78 2.04 4.34
CA SER A 51 34.52 3.40 4.80
C SER A 51 33.90 3.38 6.21
N GLU A 52 34.11 4.46 6.97
CA GLU A 52 33.41 4.58 8.24
C GLU A 52 31.91 4.70 8.01
N LEU A 53 31.15 3.98 8.82
CA LEU A 53 29.71 4.11 8.92
C LEU A 53 29.39 5.38 9.70
N SER A 54 28.74 6.34 9.04
CA SER A 54 28.33 7.62 9.64
C SER A 54 27.14 7.48 10.56
N GLU A 55 26.36 6.41 10.42
CA GLU A 55 25.09 6.20 11.11
C GLU A 55 25.00 4.78 11.68
N ILE A 56 24.36 4.66 12.84
CA ILE A 56 24.13 3.39 13.54
C ILE A 56 22.82 2.74 13.08
N GLU A 57 21.83 3.55 12.65
CA GLU A 57 20.55 3.06 12.14
C GLU A 57 20.52 3.15 10.61
N LEU A 58 20.31 2.02 9.93
CA LEU A 58 20.28 1.96 8.47
C LEU A 58 19.03 1.25 7.98
N THR A 59 18.47 1.73 6.89
CA THR A 59 17.52 0.95 6.11
C THR A 59 18.23 -0.13 5.29
N LYS A 60 17.45 -1.08 4.77
CA LYS A 60 17.93 -2.13 3.88
C LYS A 60 18.62 -1.56 2.63
N SER A 61 17.98 -0.62 1.93
CA SER A 61 18.56 0.09 0.79
C SER A 61 19.88 0.78 1.13
N GLU A 62 19.97 1.48 2.25
CA GLU A 62 21.20 2.19 2.65
C GLU A 62 22.34 1.24 3.02
N LEU A 63 22.01 0.10 3.64
CA LEU A 63 23.02 -0.92 3.91
C LEU A 63 23.52 -1.57 2.60
N VAL A 64 22.63 -1.80 1.63
CA VAL A 64 23.01 -2.26 0.28
C VAL A 64 23.91 -1.23 -0.38
N GLU A 65 23.49 0.03 -0.42
CA GLU A 65 24.26 1.13 -1.02
C GLU A 65 25.66 1.25 -0.39
N TYR A 66 25.74 1.26 0.95
CA TYR A 66 27.01 1.29 1.66
C TYR A 66 27.93 0.12 1.27
N ILE A 67 27.40 -1.10 1.23
CA ILE A 67 28.18 -2.30 0.88
C ILE A 67 28.65 -2.20 -0.58
N THR A 68 27.73 -1.92 -1.49
CA THR A 68 27.99 -1.87 -2.94
C THR A 68 28.99 -0.76 -3.29
N ASP A 69 28.87 0.42 -2.69
CA ASP A 69 29.82 1.52 -2.89
C ASP A 69 31.23 1.17 -2.42
N ASN A 70 31.35 0.48 -1.28
CA ASN A 70 32.64 0.03 -0.80
C ASN A 70 33.24 -1.03 -1.74
N LEU A 71 32.46 -2.03 -2.16
CA LEU A 71 32.94 -3.08 -3.07
C LEU A 71 33.33 -2.50 -4.44
N ASN A 72 32.58 -1.53 -4.95
CA ASN A 72 32.90 -0.80 -6.18
C ASN A 72 34.22 -0.03 -6.06
N GLN A 73 34.49 0.60 -4.92
CA GLN A 73 35.76 1.29 -4.66
C GLN A 73 36.96 0.34 -4.55
N ILE A 74 36.76 -0.87 -4.03
CA ILE A 74 37.78 -1.94 -4.04
C ILE A 74 38.07 -2.40 -5.50
N GLY A 75 37.06 -2.29 -6.36
CA GLY A 75 37.12 -2.55 -7.79
C GLY A 75 36.37 -3.83 -8.14
N SER A 76 35.12 -3.70 -8.58
CA SER A 76 34.20 -4.81 -8.90
C SER A 76 34.80 -5.88 -9.83
N LYS A 77 35.63 -5.47 -10.82
CA LYS A 77 36.35 -6.40 -11.71
C LYS A 77 37.34 -7.34 -10.99
N LYS A 78 37.85 -6.96 -9.81
CA LYS A 78 38.76 -7.80 -8.99
C LYS A 78 37.99 -8.77 -8.09
N LEU A 79 36.68 -8.57 -7.94
CA LEU A 79 35.83 -9.29 -6.99
C LEU A 79 34.89 -10.32 -7.65
N GLN A 80 34.91 -10.47 -8.98
CA GLN A 80 34.02 -11.39 -9.74
C GLN A 80 34.09 -12.89 -9.35
N ASN A 81 35.03 -13.29 -8.49
CA ASN A 81 35.16 -14.67 -8.00
C ASN A 81 35.08 -14.74 -6.46
N PHE A 82 34.47 -13.73 -5.84
CA PHE A 82 34.33 -13.64 -4.40
C PHE A 82 32.88 -13.86 -3.98
N ASP A 83 32.69 -14.46 -2.81
CA ASP A 83 31.41 -14.41 -2.10
C ASP A 83 31.49 -13.35 -1.01
N PHE A 84 30.43 -12.57 -0.87
CA PHE A 84 30.23 -11.67 0.25
C PHE A 84 29.32 -12.31 1.29
N SER A 85 29.72 -12.25 2.55
CA SER A 85 28.93 -12.76 3.68
C SER A 85 28.75 -11.71 4.76
N ILE A 86 27.60 -11.77 5.42
CA ILE A 86 27.31 -10.99 6.63
C ILE A 86 27.23 -11.94 7.82
N TYR A 87 28.08 -11.67 8.80
CA TYR A 87 28.02 -12.28 10.12
C TYR A 87 27.35 -11.32 11.10
N VAL A 88 26.41 -11.82 11.88
CA VAL A 88 25.62 -11.03 12.82
C VAL A 88 25.70 -11.64 14.22
N ARG A 89 25.73 -10.77 15.24
CA ARG A 89 25.62 -11.15 16.65
C ARG A 89 24.77 -10.14 17.41
N ASN A 90 23.88 -10.59 18.29
CA ASN A 90 23.16 -9.71 19.20
C ASN A 90 24.15 -9.08 20.21
N ILE A 91 23.98 -7.80 20.54
CA ILE A 91 24.87 -7.10 21.48
C ILE A 91 24.78 -7.66 22.91
N GLU A 92 23.64 -8.26 23.27
CA GLU A 92 23.35 -8.82 24.60
C GLU A 92 23.77 -10.28 24.76
N GLU A 93 24.09 -10.98 23.66
CA GLU A 93 24.47 -12.39 23.66
C GLU A 93 26.01 -12.58 23.67
N GLU A 94 26.51 -13.43 24.57
CA GLU A 94 27.94 -13.80 24.64
C GLU A 94 28.37 -14.77 23.51
N ASP A 95 27.43 -15.18 22.65
CA ASP A 95 27.65 -16.18 21.60
C ASP A 95 28.55 -15.69 20.44
N LYS A 96 28.97 -16.64 19.60
CA LYS A 96 29.80 -16.39 18.42
C LYS A 96 28.99 -15.77 17.29
N PHE A 97 29.62 -14.92 16.48
CA PHE A 97 29.06 -14.41 15.23
C PHE A 97 28.50 -15.54 14.35
N LEU A 98 27.24 -15.41 13.93
CA LEU A 98 26.56 -16.36 13.05
C LEU A 98 26.51 -15.82 11.62
N GLU A 99 26.86 -16.64 10.64
CA GLU A 99 26.70 -16.30 9.22
C GLU A 99 25.20 -16.26 8.89
N LYS A 100 24.69 -15.10 8.49
CA LYS A 100 23.27 -14.93 8.15
C LYS A 100 23.01 -15.07 6.65
N LEU A 101 23.97 -14.65 5.84
CA LEU A 101 23.89 -14.76 4.39
C LEU A 101 25.28 -14.85 3.78
N ARG A 102 25.31 -15.43 2.57
CA ARG A 102 26.47 -15.57 1.70
C ARG A 102 26.01 -15.48 0.26
N ILE A 103 26.54 -14.53 -0.49
CA ILE A 103 26.05 -14.15 -1.81
C ILE A 103 27.26 -14.00 -2.76
N PRO A 104 27.25 -14.64 -3.93
CA PRO A 104 28.30 -14.41 -4.92
C PRO A 104 28.26 -12.97 -5.45
N ILE A 105 29.42 -12.35 -5.64
CA ILE A 105 29.51 -11.02 -6.25
C ILE A 105 29.42 -11.17 -7.77
N ASP A 106 28.21 -10.98 -8.30
CA ASP A 106 27.87 -11.02 -9.73
C ASP A 106 26.99 -9.83 -10.14
N ASP A 107 26.46 -9.86 -11.36
CA ASP A 107 25.63 -8.77 -11.92
C ASP A 107 24.29 -8.58 -11.18
N ASN A 108 23.84 -9.56 -10.38
CA ASN A 108 22.61 -9.51 -9.59
C ASN A 108 22.88 -9.33 -8.10
N PHE A 109 24.12 -8.98 -7.73
CA PHE A 109 24.56 -8.90 -6.33
C PHE A 109 23.65 -8.00 -5.48
N ASP A 110 23.33 -6.80 -5.97
CA ASP A 110 22.54 -5.81 -5.22
C ASP A 110 21.12 -6.32 -4.92
N GLU A 111 20.46 -6.95 -5.90
CA GLU A 111 19.11 -7.51 -5.74
C GLU A 111 19.11 -8.70 -4.77
N ASN A 112 20.10 -9.60 -4.91
CA ASN A 112 20.23 -10.76 -4.02
C ASN A 112 20.58 -10.34 -2.59
N LEU A 113 21.46 -9.35 -2.44
CA LEU A 113 21.82 -8.77 -1.14
C LEU A 113 20.61 -8.14 -0.50
N TYR A 114 19.87 -7.33 -1.26
CA TYR A 114 18.61 -6.80 -0.82
C TYR A 114 17.72 -7.94 -0.31
N GLN A 115 17.26 -8.86 -1.13
CA GLN A 115 16.33 -9.93 -0.70
C GLN A 115 16.83 -10.70 0.54
N SER A 116 18.13 -11.00 0.62
CA SER A 116 18.72 -11.78 1.73
C SER A 116 18.76 -11.03 3.06
N LEU A 117 18.77 -9.69 3.07
CA LEU A 117 18.74 -8.90 4.30
C LEU A 117 17.43 -9.08 5.09
N ASP A 118 16.36 -9.64 4.48
CA ASP A 118 15.14 -9.99 5.21
C ASP A 118 15.33 -11.13 6.23
N LEU A 119 16.44 -11.88 6.14
CA LEU A 119 16.81 -12.93 7.09
C LEU A 119 17.48 -12.38 8.36
N ILE A 120 17.77 -11.08 8.40
CA ILE A 120 18.40 -10.43 9.55
C ILE A 120 17.31 -9.79 10.42
N PRO A 121 17.32 -9.99 11.76
CA PRO A 121 16.38 -9.33 12.66
C PRO A 121 16.41 -7.81 12.48
N LYS A 122 15.21 -7.20 12.47
CA LYS A 122 15.02 -5.77 12.27
C LYS A 122 14.70 -5.09 13.60
N ASN A 123 15.00 -3.80 13.69
CA ASN A 123 14.76 -2.94 14.84
C ASN A 123 15.52 -3.34 16.12
N GLU A 124 16.56 -4.15 15.98
CA GLU A 124 17.49 -4.54 17.05
C GLU A 124 18.89 -4.00 16.72
N GLU A 125 19.63 -3.55 17.73
CA GLU A 125 21.03 -3.18 17.55
C GLU A 125 21.90 -4.45 17.52
N LEU A 126 22.52 -4.70 16.36
CA LEU A 126 23.29 -5.91 16.12
C LEU A 126 24.72 -5.55 15.73
N LEU A 127 25.64 -6.45 16.05
CA LEU A 127 27.03 -6.36 15.63
C LEU A 127 27.20 -7.07 14.30
N PHE A 128 27.62 -6.33 13.28
CA PHE A 128 27.86 -6.81 11.93
C PHE A 128 29.35 -7.00 11.69
N ARG A 129 29.70 -8.07 10.98
CA ARG A 129 31.02 -8.28 10.39
C ARG A 129 30.86 -8.72 8.95
N PHE A 130 31.44 -7.95 8.05
CA PHE A 130 31.45 -8.24 6.62
C PHE A 130 32.66 -9.08 6.26
N VAL A 131 32.44 -10.08 5.41
CA VAL A 131 33.47 -11.04 5.03
C VAL A 131 33.46 -11.25 3.53
N LEU A 132 34.64 -11.24 2.94
CA LEU A 132 34.86 -11.61 1.55
C LEU A 132 35.60 -12.94 1.49
N TYR A 133 35.03 -13.90 0.77
CA TYR A 133 35.62 -15.20 0.50
C TYR A 133 36.16 -15.25 -0.91
N SER A 134 37.44 -15.59 -1.05
CA SER A 134 38.02 -16.07 -2.30
C SER A 134 38.38 -17.56 -2.14
N LYS A 135 38.68 -18.26 -3.24
CA LYS A 135 38.98 -19.70 -3.24
C LYS A 135 39.95 -20.15 -2.13
N ASP A 136 40.94 -19.32 -1.81
CA ASP A 136 42.03 -19.68 -0.88
C ASP A 136 42.17 -18.72 0.33
N LYS A 137 41.35 -17.67 0.42
CA LYS A 137 41.50 -16.62 1.44
C LYS A 137 40.19 -16.01 1.88
N THR A 138 40.16 -15.62 3.14
CA THR A 138 39.05 -14.90 3.78
C THR A 138 39.53 -13.54 4.26
N TYR A 139 38.76 -12.50 3.97
CA TYR A 139 39.05 -11.13 4.37
C TYR A 139 37.93 -10.61 5.25
N MET A 140 38.25 -10.12 6.45
CA MET A 140 37.24 -9.71 7.43
C MET A 140 37.30 -8.22 7.72
N SER A 141 36.12 -7.60 7.84
CA SER A 141 36.01 -6.21 8.27
C SER A 141 36.18 -6.05 9.77
N LYS A 142 36.33 -4.80 10.20
CA LYS A 142 36.01 -4.42 11.59
C LYS A 142 34.55 -4.73 11.90
N ILE A 143 34.23 -4.78 13.20
CA ILE A 143 32.84 -4.93 13.65
C ILE A 143 32.15 -3.57 13.58
N PHE A 144 30.92 -3.56 13.11
CA PHE A 144 30.05 -2.39 13.07
C PHE A 144 28.83 -2.63 13.97
N SER A 145 28.40 -1.62 14.73
CA SER A 145 27.10 -1.65 15.40
C SER A 145 26.08 -1.07 14.44
N ILE A 146 25.10 -1.88 14.03
CA ILE A 146 24.08 -1.49 13.06
C ILE A 146 22.73 -1.97 13.58
N LYS A 147 21.76 -1.06 13.60
CA LYS A 147 20.35 -1.36 13.75
C LYS A 147 19.68 -1.25 12.39
N LEU A 148 19.32 -2.41 11.82
CA LEU A 148 18.62 -2.45 10.54
C LEU A 148 17.15 -2.10 10.78
N VAL A 149 16.70 -0.98 10.23
CA VAL A 149 15.31 -0.53 10.31
C VAL A 149 14.59 -0.82 9.00
N ASP A 150 13.28 -1.03 9.06
CA ASP A 150 12.48 -1.12 7.85
C ASP A 150 12.59 0.19 7.03
N GLU A 151 12.66 0.09 5.71
CA GLU A 151 12.76 1.25 4.77
C GLU A 151 11.69 2.32 4.95
N LEU A 152 10.63 1.93 5.64
CA LEU A 152 9.51 2.72 6.09
C LEU A 152 9.89 3.82 7.11
N TYR A 153 11.09 3.77 7.71
CA TYR A 153 11.54 4.71 8.75
C TYR A 153 12.29 5.95 8.24
N LYS A 154 12.68 6.03 6.95
CA LYS A 154 13.53 7.13 6.46
C LYS A 154 12.96 8.01 5.35
N ASN A 155 11.73 7.81 4.92
CA ASN A 155 11.06 8.78 4.05
C ASN A 155 10.53 9.97 4.88
N GLU A 156 11.34 11.01 5.02
CA GLU A 156 10.93 12.41 5.22
C GLU A 156 9.74 12.65 6.18
N GLY A 157 9.82 12.14 7.42
CA GLY A 157 8.80 12.39 8.44
C GLY A 157 7.44 11.73 8.18
N LYS A 158 7.37 10.78 7.23
CA LYS A 158 6.17 10.00 6.93
C LYS A 158 6.45 8.51 6.80
N ILE A 159 5.73 7.68 7.55
CA ILE A 159 5.69 6.22 7.39
C ILE A 159 4.54 5.88 6.44
N ILE A 160 4.78 5.19 5.33
CA ILE A 160 3.73 4.79 4.37
C ILE A 160 3.61 3.27 4.30
N LEU A 161 2.47 2.70 4.69
CA LEU A 161 2.27 1.25 4.71
C LEU A 161 1.08 0.84 3.87
N GLU A 162 1.23 -0.24 3.12
CA GLU A 162 0.12 -0.93 2.46
C GLU A 162 -0.39 -2.04 3.38
N LEU A 163 -1.70 -2.08 3.62
CA LEU A 163 -2.36 -3.01 4.50
C LEU A 163 -3.13 -4.05 3.68
N ASN A 164 -2.84 -5.33 3.92
CA ASN A 164 -3.36 -6.44 3.12
C ASN A 164 -4.53 -7.18 3.79
N GLU A 165 -4.66 -7.11 5.12
CA GLU A 165 -5.69 -7.83 5.89
C GLU A 165 -6.81 -6.88 6.33
N PHE A 166 -7.93 -6.90 5.60
CA PHE A 166 -9.07 -6.00 5.83
C PHE A 166 -10.38 -6.79 5.86
N SER A 167 -11.24 -6.51 6.85
CA SER A 167 -12.61 -7.03 6.84
C SER A 167 -13.38 -6.46 5.66
N LYS A 168 -14.05 -7.28 4.86
CA LYS A 168 -14.78 -6.77 3.67
C LYS A 168 -16.27 -6.84 3.84
N ASN A 169 -16.80 -7.00 5.04
CA ASN A 169 -18.23 -7.23 5.25
C ASN A 169 -18.89 -6.02 5.91
N GLY A 170 -20.05 -5.61 5.41
CA GLY A 170 -20.92 -4.65 6.09
C GLY A 170 -20.78 -3.22 5.59
N THR A 171 -20.98 -2.29 6.51
CA THR A 171 -20.72 -0.85 6.32
C THR A 171 -19.52 -0.36 7.13
N ILE A 172 -18.98 -1.26 7.95
CA ILE A 172 -17.85 -1.02 8.84
C ILE A 172 -16.81 -2.06 8.50
N SER A 173 -15.56 -1.62 8.35
CA SER A 173 -14.44 -2.51 8.23
C SER A 173 -13.39 -2.20 9.28
N SER A 174 -12.55 -3.19 9.57
CA SER A 174 -11.38 -3.06 10.40
C SER A 174 -10.14 -3.62 9.70
N VAL A 175 -9.00 -3.01 10.03
CA VAL A 175 -7.67 -3.46 9.63
C VAL A 175 -6.72 -3.40 10.80
N SER A 176 -5.89 -4.42 10.94
CA SER A 176 -4.86 -4.45 11.97
C SER A 176 -3.71 -3.51 11.67
N VAL A 177 -3.34 -2.75 12.69
CA VAL A 177 -2.22 -1.83 12.66
C VAL A 177 -0.97 -2.57 13.15
N PRO A 178 0.17 -2.51 12.45
CA PRO A 178 1.40 -3.09 12.98
C PRO A 178 1.77 -2.51 14.34
N LYS A 179 2.02 -3.37 15.34
CA LYS A 179 2.23 -2.98 16.75
C LYS A 179 3.37 -1.96 16.94
N TYR A 180 4.38 -1.99 16.07
CA TYR A 180 5.53 -1.09 16.15
C TYR A 180 5.20 0.38 15.81
N LEU A 181 4.02 0.67 15.25
CA LEU A 181 3.62 2.04 14.91
C LEU A 181 3.21 2.90 16.11
N ASN A 182 2.92 2.29 17.26
CA ASN A 182 2.62 2.97 18.52
C ASN A 182 1.65 4.16 18.38
N LEU A 183 0.45 3.91 17.84
CA LEU A 183 -0.60 4.93 17.72
C LEU A 183 -1.16 5.28 19.10
N GLU A 184 -1.37 6.57 19.36
CA GLU A 184 -1.98 7.04 20.60
C GLU A 184 -3.49 6.76 20.62
N GLU A 185 -4.06 6.60 21.82
CA GLU A 185 -5.48 6.27 21.99
C GLU A 185 -6.43 7.29 21.35
N ASN A 186 -6.03 8.56 21.31
CA ASN A 186 -6.80 9.64 20.71
C ASN A 186 -6.20 10.14 19.40
N SER A 187 -5.37 9.33 18.72
CA SER A 187 -4.83 9.67 17.42
C SER A 187 -5.95 10.02 16.45
N LYS A 188 -5.94 11.26 15.95
CA LYS A 188 -6.86 11.68 14.89
C LYS A 188 -6.50 10.91 13.63
N ILE A 189 -7.47 10.20 13.08
CA ILE A 189 -7.34 9.51 11.81
C ILE A 189 -8.18 10.25 10.78
N ASN A 190 -7.53 10.80 9.75
CA ASN A 190 -8.25 11.25 8.57
C ASN A 190 -8.32 10.09 7.59
N VAL A 191 -9.47 9.91 6.96
CA VAL A 191 -9.68 8.91 5.92
C VAL A 191 -9.95 9.61 4.59
N THR A 192 -9.29 9.15 3.54
CA THR A 192 -9.63 9.52 2.16
C THR A 192 -9.85 8.25 1.36
N ALA A 193 -10.71 8.30 0.34
CA ALA A 193 -10.96 7.12 -0.49
C ALA A 193 -11.26 7.52 -1.92
N LYS A 194 -11.08 6.56 -2.83
CA LYS A 194 -11.38 6.71 -4.25
C LYS A 194 -12.22 5.56 -4.79
N TYR A 195 -13.10 5.91 -5.72
CA TYR A 195 -13.84 4.99 -6.58
C TYR A 195 -13.75 5.50 -8.01
N ASN A 196 -13.24 4.67 -8.94
CA ASN A 196 -12.98 5.07 -10.33
C ASN A 196 -12.21 6.41 -10.44
N GLU A 197 -11.16 6.57 -9.64
CA GLU A 197 -10.34 7.80 -9.52
C GLU A 197 -11.03 9.04 -8.95
N LEU A 198 -12.33 8.97 -8.64
CA LEU A 198 -13.06 10.06 -8.01
C LEU A 198 -12.93 9.99 -6.50
N ALA A 199 -12.65 11.14 -5.88
CA ALA A 199 -12.58 11.27 -4.43
C ALA A 199 -13.96 11.04 -3.80
N ILE A 200 -13.97 10.26 -2.73
CA ILE A 200 -15.15 9.93 -1.95
C ILE A 200 -15.19 10.79 -0.68
N THR A 201 -16.38 11.19 -0.29
CA THR A 201 -16.64 11.93 0.97
C THR A 201 -17.58 11.12 1.86
N GLY A 202 -17.68 11.49 3.15
CA GLY A 202 -18.62 10.86 4.08
C GLY A 202 -18.12 9.62 4.81
N LEU A 203 -16.89 9.16 4.54
CA LEU A 203 -16.23 8.13 5.34
C LEU A 203 -15.76 8.68 6.69
N SER A 204 -15.71 7.81 7.68
CA SER A 204 -15.09 8.12 8.98
C SER A 204 -14.17 6.98 9.40
N ALA A 205 -13.10 7.33 10.12
CA ALA A 205 -12.16 6.34 10.63
C ALA A 205 -11.80 6.65 12.08
N ARG A 206 -11.57 5.61 12.87
CA ARG A 206 -11.13 5.70 14.26
C ARG A 206 -10.18 4.58 14.61
N TYR A 207 -9.32 4.83 15.58
CA TYR A 207 -8.46 3.80 16.14
C TYR A 207 -9.18 3.05 17.27
N ASP A 208 -9.29 1.73 17.16
CA ASP A 208 -9.71 0.86 18.24
C ASP A 208 -8.48 0.30 18.96
N VAL A 209 -8.09 0.99 20.04
CA VAL A 209 -6.92 0.66 20.86
C VAL A 209 -6.98 -0.75 21.43
N LYS A 210 -8.17 -1.23 21.81
CA LYS A 210 -8.32 -2.54 22.46
C LYS A 210 -7.94 -3.67 21.52
N ASN A 211 -8.29 -3.50 20.25
CA ASN A 211 -8.03 -4.49 19.21
C ASN A 211 -6.82 -4.13 18.33
N ASN A 212 -6.18 -2.99 18.56
CA ASN A 212 -5.06 -2.48 17.77
C ASN A 212 -5.40 -2.42 16.26
N ASN A 213 -6.61 -1.94 15.96
CA ASN A 213 -7.18 -1.89 14.61
C ASN A 213 -7.64 -0.48 14.25
N ILE A 214 -7.54 -0.11 12.97
CA ILE A 214 -8.29 1.03 12.43
C ILE A 214 -9.64 0.54 11.98
N VAL A 215 -10.69 1.20 12.46
CA VAL A 215 -12.07 0.95 12.08
C VAL A 215 -12.54 2.05 11.15
N VAL A 216 -13.01 1.66 9.98
CA VAL A 216 -13.53 2.54 8.93
C VAL A 216 -15.02 2.32 8.83
N SER A 217 -15.80 3.39 8.85
CA SER A 217 -17.25 3.34 8.77
C SER A 217 -17.75 4.06 7.53
N ASN A 218 -19.01 3.75 7.19
CA ASN A 218 -19.77 4.32 6.09
C ASN A 218 -19.34 3.83 4.71
N LEU A 219 -18.75 2.63 4.63
CA LEU A 219 -18.48 1.98 3.36
C LEU A 219 -19.79 1.47 2.74
N VAL A 220 -19.87 1.53 1.42
CA VAL A 220 -21.03 1.09 0.64
C VAL A 220 -20.79 -0.32 0.11
N PRO A 221 -21.63 -1.31 0.47
CA PRO A 221 -21.58 -2.66 -0.07
C PRO A 221 -21.68 -2.69 -1.59
N LEU A 222 -21.08 -3.71 -2.20
CA LEU A 222 -20.95 -3.94 -3.65
C LEU A 222 -20.11 -2.89 -4.39
N LYS A 223 -19.62 -1.84 -3.72
CA LYS A 223 -18.74 -0.83 -4.30
C LYS A 223 -17.29 -1.29 -4.21
N GLU A 224 -16.58 -1.20 -5.33
CA GLU A 224 -15.15 -1.51 -5.41
C GLU A 224 -14.31 -0.24 -5.21
N TYR A 225 -13.74 -0.10 -4.02
CA TYR A 225 -12.88 1.03 -3.71
C TYR A 225 -11.51 0.78 -4.34
N SER A 226 -11.06 1.69 -5.19
CA SER A 226 -9.72 1.60 -5.80
C SER A 226 -8.64 1.82 -4.75
N TYR A 227 -8.94 2.68 -3.77
CA TYR A 227 -8.03 2.97 -2.67
C TYR A 227 -8.74 3.61 -1.47
N VAL A 228 -8.25 3.32 -0.27
CA VAL A 228 -8.58 4.02 0.98
C VAL A 228 -7.27 4.35 1.71
N GLU A 229 -7.04 5.62 2.01
CA GLU A 229 -5.95 6.15 2.83
C GLU A 229 -6.42 6.41 4.24
N PHE A 230 -5.57 6.11 5.21
CA PHE A 230 -5.64 6.67 6.55
C PHE A 230 -4.39 7.50 6.79
N THR A 231 -4.56 8.75 7.20
CA THR A 231 -3.47 9.59 7.65
C THR A 231 -3.62 9.87 9.13
N THR A 232 -2.56 9.61 9.89
CA THR A 232 -2.50 9.85 11.34
C THR A 232 -1.09 10.23 11.76
N ARG A 233 -0.84 10.40 13.07
CA ARG A 233 0.50 10.57 13.63
C ARG A 233 0.73 9.57 14.75
N ASN A 234 1.97 9.07 14.86
CA ASN A 234 2.40 8.30 16.02
C ASN A 234 2.78 9.23 17.20
N SER A 235 3.12 8.61 18.34
CA SER A 235 3.58 9.30 19.55
C SER A 235 4.80 10.22 19.32
N ASP A 236 5.62 9.93 18.31
CA ASP A 236 6.83 10.68 17.99
C ASP A 236 6.55 11.81 16.98
N SER A 237 5.28 12.12 16.71
CA SER A 237 4.83 13.13 15.75
C SER A 237 5.23 12.87 14.29
N ILE A 238 5.47 11.62 13.94
CA ILE A 238 5.72 11.16 12.57
C ILE A 238 4.36 10.92 11.89
N ASP A 239 4.15 11.48 10.69
CA ASP A 239 2.94 11.20 9.93
C ASP A 239 2.94 9.73 9.50
N ILE A 240 1.82 9.03 9.66
CA ILE A 240 1.63 7.66 9.19
C ILE A 240 0.53 7.71 8.13
N ILE A 241 0.85 7.18 6.96
CA ILE A 241 -0.05 6.95 5.84
C ILE A 241 -0.25 5.44 5.75
N LEU A 242 -1.50 4.99 5.84
CA LEU A 242 -1.87 3.59 5.72
C LEU A 242 -2.82 3.43 4.56
N ASN A 243 -2.51 2.53 3.65
CA ASN A 243 -3.21 2.38 2.39
C ASN A 243 -3.86 1.01 2.29
N ILE A 244 -5.07 0.98 1.74
CA ILE A 244 -5.74 -0.24 1.31
C ILE A 244 -6.09 -0.05 -0.14
N ARG A 245 -5.73 -0.99 -1.00
CA ARG A 245 -6.00 -0.92 -2.44
C ARG A 245 -6.98 -1.97 -2.87
N ASN A 246 -7.75 -1.64 -3.90
CA ASN A 246 -8.58 -2.55 -4.70
C ASN A 246 -9.35 -3.56 -3.85
N PHE A 247 -10.41 -3.10 -3.19
CA PHE A 247 -11.29 -4.00 -2.47
C PHE A 247 -12.75 -3.76 -2.80
N LEU A 248 -13.45 -4.87 -2.97
CA LEU A 248 -14.90 -4.92 -3.04
C LEU A 248 -15.47 -5.07 -1.63
N MET A 249 -16.33 -4.13 -1.23
CA MET A 249 -17.10 -4.26 -0.01
C MET A 249 -18.25 -5.25 -0.24
N GLN A 250 -18.42 -6.21 0.66
CA GLN A 250 -19.48 -7.21 0.68
C GLN A 250 -20.57 -6.78 1.67
N SER A 251 -21.80 -7.14 1.40
CA SER A 251 -22.93 -6.95 2.31
C SER A 251 -22.91 -7.96 3.45
N GLU A 252 -23.25 -7.54 4.67
CA GLU A 252 -23.48 -8.44 5.81
C GLU A 252 -24.89 -9.02 5.85
N ASN A 253 -25.86 -8.32 5.27
CA ASN A 253 -27.25 -8.71 5.28
C ASN A 253 -27.98 -8.29 3.99
N GLU A 254 -29.19 -8.81 3.81
CA GLU A 254 -29.99 -8.60 2.60
C GLU A 254 -30.39 -7.12 2.43
N LEU A 255 -30.69 -6.39 3.51
CA LEU A 255 -31.04 -4.96 3.43
C LEU A 255 -29.89 -4.12 2.88
N GLN A 256 -28.68 -4.39 3.32
CA GLN A 256 -27.48 -3.73 2.81
C GLN A 256 -27.25 -3.99 1.31
N ASP A 257 -27.32 -5.26 0.90
CA ASP A 257 -27.20 -5.65 -0.52
C ASP A 257 -28.29 -5.00 -1.38
N TYR A 258 -29.54 -5.04 -0.89
CA TYR A 258 -30.70 -4.50 -1.56
C TYR A 258 -30.59 -2.99 -1.77
N LEU A 259 -30.19 -2.22 -0.75
CA LEU A 259 -30.02 -0.78 -0.88
C LEU A 259 -28.99 -0.42 -1.96
N SER A 260 -27.81 -1.03 -1.95
CA SER A 260 -26.81 -0.77 -3.00
C SER A 260 -27.33 -1.11 -4.40
N LYS A 261 -28.07 -2.22 -4.54
CA LYS A 261 -28.67 -2.63 -5.82
C LYS A 261 -29.75 -1.69 -6.31
N ILE A 262 -30.56 -1.12 -5.42
CA ILE A 262 -31.57 -0.13 -5.80
C ILE A 262 -30.90 1.02 -6.52
N TYR A 263 -29.95 1.69 -5.87
CA TYR A 263 -29.25 2.84 -6.43
C TYR A 263 -28.62 2.50 -7.79
N LEU A 264 -27.96 1.35 -7.87
CA LEU A 264 -27.30 0.92 -9.11
C LEU A 264 -28.29 0.70 -10.26
N ASN A 265 -29.46 0.13 -9.99
CA ASN A 265 -30.42 -0.22 -11.05
C ASN A 265 -31.39 0.93 -11.38
N SER A 266 -31.79 1.73 -10.40
CA SER A 266 -32.77 2.81 -10.60
C SER A 266 -32.12 4.15 -10.95
N LEU A 267 -30.91 4.41 -10.44
CA LEU A 267 -30.18 5.68 -10.62
C LEU A 267 -28.85 5.52 -11.39
N ASN A 268 -28.49 4.30 -11.79
CA ASN A 268 -27.27 3.99 -12.56
C ASN A 268 -25.97 4.48 -11.88
N ARG A 269 -25.95 4.50 -10.55
CA ARG A 269 -24.76 4.81 -9.73
C ARG A 269 -24.82 4.08 -8.39
N TYR A 270 -23.70 4.02 -7.68
CA TYR A 270 -23.71 3.70 -6.26
C TYR A 270 -24.27 4.88 -5.45
N PRO A 271 -24.87 4.62 -4.27
CA PRO A 271 -25.23 5.68 -3.35
C PRO A 271 -23.98 6.41 -2.85
N TYR A 272 -24.14 7.68 -2.47
CA TYR A 272 -23.11 8.36 -1.70
C TYR A 272 -23.07 7.79 -0.28
N GLU A 273 -21.90 7.78 0.33
CA GLU A 273 -21.64 7.14 1.62
C GLU A 273 -22.55 7.66 2.73
N SER A 274 -22.74 8.98 2.82
CA SER A 274 -23.64 9.58 3.81
C SER A 274 -25.12 9.27 3.56
N GLU A 275 -25.53 9.31 2.29
CA GLU A 275 -26.90 8.99 1.85
C GLU A 275 -27.24 7.53 2.15
N TYR A 276 -26.31 6.62 1.88
CA TYR A 276 -26.46 5.20 2.13
C TYR A 276 -26.64 4.91 3.62
N VAL A 277 -25.75 5.45 4.46
CA VAL A 277 -25.79 5.23 5.91
C VAL A 277 -27.04 5.83 6.52
N GLU A 278 -27.45 7.02 6.08
CA GLU A 278 -28.68 7.64 6.55
C GLU A 278 -29.91 6.77 6.21
N SER A 279 -30.00 6.30 4.97
CA SER A 279 -31.12 5.47 4.50
C SER A 279 -31.15 4.12 5.22
N LEU A 280 -29.99 3.47 5.36
CA LEU A 280 -29.86 2.20 6.08
C LEU A 280 -30.30 2.35 7.53
N ASN A 281 -29.86 3.40 8.22
CA ASN A 281 -30.22 3.64 9.62
C ASN A 281 -31.72 3.89 9.77
N LYS A 282 -32.29 4.77 8.94
CA LYS A 282 -33.73 5.09 9.01
C LYS A 282 -34.61 3.86 8.76
N LEU A 283 -34.25 3.02 7.79
CA LEU A 283 -34.98 1.78 7.50
C LEU A 283 -34.80 0.73 8.60
N SER A 284 -33.55 0.51 9.05
CA SER A 284 -33.26 -0.50 10.09
C SER A 284 -33.90 -0.15 11.44
N ASN A 285 -33.99 1.15 11.74
CA ASN A 285 -34.64 1.65 12.95
C ASN A 285 -36.16 1.83 12.81
N HIS A 286 -36.73 1.52 11.63
CA HIS A 286 -38.15 1.72 11.34
C HIS A 286 -38.61 3.18 11.48
N GLU A 287 -37.71 4.14 11.30
CA GLU A 287 -38.00 5.58 11.32
C GLU A 287 -38.77 6.02 10.06
N ILE A 288 -38.51 5.35 8.94
CA ILE A 288 -39.26 5.47 7.69
C ILE A 288 -39.68 4.09 7.21
N SER A 289 -40.76 4.02 6.43
CA SER A 289 -41.15 2.78 5.76
C SER A 289 -40.40 2.59 4.43
N ILE A 290 -40.38 1.36 3.92
CA ILE A 290 -39.77 1.09 2.61
C ILE A 290 -40.53 1.80 1.49
N ASN A 291 -41.85 1.96 1.63
CA ASN A 291 -42.66 2.71 0.69
C ASN A 291 -42.25 4.19 0.66
N GLU A 292 -42.08 4.81 1.82
CA GLU A 292 -41.61 6.20 1.93
C GLU A 292 -40.23 6.38 1.27
N PHE A 293 -39.30 5.46 1.52
CA PHE A 293 -37.96 5.48 0.91
C PHE A 293 -38.01 5.33 -0.62
N LEU A 294 -38.69 4.30 -1.13
CA LEU A 294 -38.80 4.03 -2.57
C LEU A 294 -39.56 5.13 -3.31
N SER A 295 -40.61 5.66 -2.69
CA SER A 295 -41.35 6.84 -3.18
C SER A 295 -40.42 8.04 -3.36
N GLY A 296 -39.52 8.29 -2.40
CA GLY A 296 -38.50 9.33 -2.51
C GLY A 296 -37.59 9.15 -3.73
N ILE A 297 -37.19 7.92 -4.03
CA ILE A 297 -36.36 7.61 -5.20
C ILE A 297 -37.11 7.87 -6.50
N ILE A 298 -38.30 7.28 -6.69
CA ILE A 298 -39.01 7.33 -7.98
C ILE A 298 -39.56 8.72 -8.33
N LEU A 299 -39.73 9.58 -7.32
CA LEU A 299 -40.15 10.98 -7.46
C LEU A 299 -38.97 11.95 -7.60
N SER A 300 -37.74 11.48 -7.44
CA SER A 300 -36.55 12.32 -7.58
C SER A 300 -36.32 12.76 -9.03
N GLU A 301 -35.72 13.94 -9.20
CA GLU A 301 -35.29 14.42 -10.52
C GLU A 301 -34.21 13.52 -11.11
N GLU A 302 -33.36 12.94 -10.26
CA GLU A 302 -32.32 12.00 -10.70
C GLU A 302 -32.92 10.76 -11.35
N PHE A 303 -33.96 10.18 -10.75
CA PHE A 303 -34.65 9.03 -11.33
C PHE A 303 -35.26 9.37 -12.69
N ASP A 304 -35.88 10.54 -12.84
CA ASP A 304 -36.44 11.01 -14.12
C ASP A 304 -35.37 11.21 -15.20
N ASN A 305 -34.18 11.68 -14.81
CA ASN A 305 -33.07 11.89 -15.74
C ASN A 305 -32.48 10.57 -16.26
N VAL A 306 -32.47 9.53 -15.42
CA VAL A 306 -31.97 8.19 -15.78
C VAL A 306 -33.03 7.39 -16.55
N ASN A 307 -34.31 7.48 -16.14
CA ASN A 307 -35.41 6.69 -16.68
C ASN A 307 -36.32 7.55 -17.56
N ASN A 308 -35.86 7.86 -18.77
CA ASN A 308 -36.51 8.84 -19.64
C ASN A 308 -37.65 8.27 -20.52
N THR A 309 -37.79 6.96 -20.61
CA THR A 309 -38.89 6.31 -21.32
C THR A 309 -39.90 5.66 -20.36
N PRO A 310 -41.19 5.57 -20.74
CA PRO A 310 -42.21 4.84 -19.99
C PRO A 310 -41.77 3.41 -19.62
N LYS A 311 -41.15 2.70 -20.57
CA LYS A 311 -40.64 1.35 -20.35
C LYS A 311 -39.54 1.29 -19.30
N GLN A 312 -38.58 2.22 -19.32
CA GLN A 312 -37.54 2.28 -18.29
C GLN A 312 -38.12 2.60 -16.91
N ILE A 313 -39.11 3.50 -16.83
CA ILE A 313 -39.78 3.82 -15.57
C ILE A 313 -40.44 2.58 -14.99
N VAL A 314 -41.26 1.88 -15.78
CA VAL A 314 -41.94 0.64 -15.38
C VAL A 314 -40.94 -0.43 -14.94
N ASP A 315 -39.89 -0.65 -15.73
CA ASP A 315 -38.88 -1.67 -15.45
C ASP A 315 -38.12 -1.37 -14.16
N SER A 316 -37.77 -0.12 -13.95
CA SER A 316 -37.05 0.33 -12.75
C SER A 316 -37.94 0.23 -11.52
N ILE A 317 -39.20 0.70 -11.56
CA ILE A 317 -40.15 0.58 -10.43
C ILE A 317 -40.39 -0.89 -10.08
N TYR A 318 -40.61 -1.74 -11.07
CA TYR A 318 -40.77 -3.18 -10.83
C TYR A 318 -39.52 -3.80 -10.20
N PHE A 319 -38.33 -3.43 -10.69
CA PHE A 319 -37.05 -3.92 -10.14
C PHE A 319 -36.85 -3.51 -8.69
N LEU A 320 -37.22 -2.26 -8.31
CA LEU A 320 -37.10 -1.78 -6.94
C LEU A 320 -37.77 -2.74 -5.95
N VAL A 321 -38.93 -3.28 -6.31
CA VAL A 321 -39.69 -4.16 -5.42
C VAL A 321 -39.31 -5.64 -5.59
N ASN A 322 -39.17 -6.11 -6.83
CA ASN A 322 -39.08 -7.53 -7.14
C ASN A 322 -37.64 -8.03 -7.40
N LYS A 323 -36.65 -7.12 -7.44
CA LYS A 323 -35.23 -7.41 -7.68
C LYS A 323 -34.92 -8.10 -9.00
N GLN A 324 -35.85 -8.06 -9.95
CA GLN A 324 -35.70 -8.68 -11.25
C GLN A 324 -36.32 -7.81 -12.33
N ARG A 325 -35.92 -8.02 -13.58
CA ARG A 325 -36.50 -7.29 -14.71
C ARG A 325 -37.89 -7.85 -15.03
N ILE A 326 -38.86 -6.96 -15.12
CA ILE A 326 -40.20 -7.28 -15.60
C ILE A 326 -40.11 -7.82 -17.04
N ASN A 327 -40.85 -8.89 -17.32
CA ASN A 327 -40.81 -9.54 -18.62
C ASN A 327 -42.17 -10.09 -19.05
N GLY A 328 -42.25 -10.54 -20.31
CA GLY A 328 -43.43 -11.18 -20.86
C GLY A 328 -44.68 -10.31 -20.81
N ARG A 329 -45.83 -10.95 -20.55
CA ARG A 329 -47.15 -10.32 -20.59
C ARG A 329 -47.33 -9.24 -19.51
N LEU A 330 -46.74 -9.43 -18.34
CA LEU A 330 -46.80 -8.46 -17.24
C LEU A 330 -46.16 -7.14 -17.65
N SER A 331 -45.01 -7.20 -18.33
CA SER A 331 -44.36 -6.00 -18.87
C SER A 331 -45.23 -5.25 -19.87
N THR A 332 -45.96 -5.94 -20.75
CA THR A 332 -46.82 -5.29 -21.74
C THR A 332 -47.99 -4.61 -21.06
N LEU A 333 -48.65 -5.31 -20.13
CA LEU A 333 -49.79 -4.79 -19.37
C LEU A 333 -49.43 -3.51 -18.60
N MET A 334 -48.36 -3.56 -17.81
CA MET A 334 -47.93 -2.43 -16.98
C MET A 334 -47.49 -1.22 -17.81
N LEU A 335 -46.88 -1.47 -18.98
CA LEU A 335 -46.52 -0.40 -19.91
C LEU A 335 -47.76 0.25 -20.54
N ASP A 336 -48.75 -0.54 -20.94
CA ASP A 336 -49.99 -0.03 -21.51
C ASP A 336 -50.74 0.82 -20.47
N GLU A 337 -50.90 0.31 -19.24
CA GLU A 337 -51.50 1.03 -18.12
C GLU A 337 -50.77 2.35 -17.84
N PHE A 338 -49.44 2.33 -17.75
CA PHE A 338 -48.67 3.55 -17.51
C PHE A 338 -48.80 4.57 -18.66
N ASN A 339 -48.81 4.11 -19.92
CA ASN A 339 -48.92 4.97 -21.09
C ASN A 339 -50.26 5.72 -21.15
N HIS A 340 -51.33 5.14 -20.61
CA HIS A 340 -52.63 5.81 -20.54
C HIS A 340 -52.64 7.05 -19.62
N VAL A 341 -51.63 7.22 -18.76
CA VAL A 341 -51.60 8.22 -17.69
C VAL A 341 -50.55 9.34 -17.96
N LEU A 342 -49.87 9.31 -19.11
CA LEU A 342 -48.72 10.19 -19.44
C LEU A 342 -49.03 11.64 -19.82
N LEU A 343 -50.26 12.13 -19.65
CA LEU A 343 -50.69 13.43 -20.21
C LEU A 343 -50.07 14.67 -19.52
N ASP A 344 -49.63 14.59 -18.26
CA ASP A 344 -48.82 15.62 -17.57
C ASP A 344 -47.96 15.07 -16.41
N LYS A 345 -47.06 15.90 -15.83
CA LYS A 345 -46.09 15.50 -14.79
C LYS A 345 -46.73 15.08 -13.46
N ASN A 346 -47.80 15.74 -13.02
CA ASN A 346 -48.47 15.37 -11.77
C ASN A 346 -49.17 14.03 -11.93
N THR A 347 -49.78 13.82 -13.09
CA THR A 347 -50.44 12.55 -13.44
C THR A 347 -49.41 11.42 -13.56
N ARG A 348 -48.22 11.70 -14.11
CA ARG A 348 -47.09 10.75 -14.12
C ARG A 348 -46.60 10.38 -12.72
N ASN A 349 -46.41 11.36 -11.83
CA ASN A 349 -45.94 11.07 -10.47
C ASN A 349 -46.95 10.23 -9.67
N ASN A 350 -48.24 10.51 -9.81
CA ASN A 350 -49.29 9.68 -9.23
C ASN A 350 -49.26 8.25 -9.78
N ALA A 351 -49.10 8.09 -11.10
CA ALA A 351 -48.99 6.77 -11.73
C ALA A 351 -47.79 5.96 -11.22
N LYS A 352 -46.64 6.61 -10.99
CA LYS A 352 -45.46 5.95 -10.40
C LYS A 352 -45.74 5.44 -8.99
N LEU A 353 -46.41 6.24 -8.16
CA LEU A 353 -46.75 5.89 -6.78
C LEU A 353 -47.78 4.77 -6.73
N GLU A 354 -48.82 4.83 -7.57
CA GLU A 354 -49.84 3.77 -7.69
C GLU A 354 -49.18 2.45 -8.07
N MET A 355 -48.32 2.46 -9.09
CA MET A 355 -47.57 1.27 -9.52
C MET A 355 -46.62 0.73 -8.43
N LEU A 356 -45.93 1.61 -7.71
CA LEU A 356 -45.09 1.20 -6.58
C LEU A 356 -45.93 0.49 -5.51
N ASN A 357 -47.07 1.07 -5.14
CA ASN A 357 -47.98 0.49 -4.14
C ASN A 357 -48.55 -0.85 -4.60
N ASP A 358 -48.94 -0.98 -5.87
CA ASP A 358 -49.45 -2.23 -6.42
C ASP A 358 -48.41 -3.35 -6.35
N PHE A 359 -47.16 -3.06 -6.73
CA PHE A 359 -46.08 -4.04 -6.63
C PHE A 359 -45.70 -4.36 -5.20
N LEU A 360 -45.68 -3.36 -4.31
CA LEU A 360 -45.40 -3.58 -2.89
C LEU A 360 -46.52 -4.37 -2.19
N SER A 361 -47.75 -4.30 -2.68
CA SER A 361 -48.91 -5.04 -2.13
C SER A 361 -48.97 -6.50 -2.57
N ASP A 362 -48.14 -6.92 -3.52
CA ASP A 362 -48.03 -8.32 -3.90
C ASP A 362 -47.50 -9.17 -2.73
N GLU A 363 -48.09 -10.35 -2.51
CA GLU A 363 -47.78 -11.20 -1.36
C GLU A 363 -46.30 -11.59 -1.29
N GLU A 364 -45.67 -11.87 -2.45
CA GLU A 364 -44.27 -12.24 -2.51
C GLU A 364 -43.37 -11.06 -2.14
N SER A 365 -43.70 -9.87 -2.65
CA SER A 365 -43.02 -8.61 -2.33
C SER A 365 -43.14 -8.26 -0.85
N LEU A 366 -44.35 -8.27 -0.29
CA LEU A 366 -44.60 -8.00 1.13
C LEU A 366 -43.78 -8.92 2.02
N ASN A 367 -43.89 -10.22 1.77
CA ASN A 367 -43.16 -11.22 2.55
C ASN A 367 -41.64 -11.00 2.44
N TYR A 368 -41.12 -10.64 1.26
CA TYR A 368 -39.71 -10.32 1.11
C TYR A 368 -39.29 -9.08 1.93
N MET A 369 -40.02 -7.97 1.83
CA MET A 369 -39.69 -6.74 2.55
C MET A 369 -39.74 -6.94 4.08
N GLU A 370 -40.80 -7.56 4.58
CA GLU A 370 -40.99 -7.73 6.02
C GLU A 370 -40.08 -8.81 6.62
N THR A 371 -39.88 -9.94 5.92
CA THR A 371 -39.18 -11.09 6.52
C THR A 371 -37.70 -11.19 6.15
N LYS A 372 -37.31 -10.74 4.95
CA LYS A 372 -35.92 -10.83 4.48
C LYS A 372 -35.17 -9.53 4.71
N LEU A 373 -35.79 -8.40 4.39
CA LEU A 373 -35.20 -7.09 4.67
C LEU A 373 -35.41 -6.63 6.10
N ASN A 374 -36.44 -7.16 6.79
CA ASN A 374 -36.82 -6.77 8.14
C ASN A 374 -37.05 -5.25 8.25
N VAL A 375 -37.91 -4.74 7.36
CA VAL A 375 -38.32 -3.33 7.31
C VAL A 375 -39.84 -3.22 7.33
N ARG A 376 -40.35 -2.08 7.80
CA ARG A 376 -41.78 -1.73 7.77
C ARG A 376 -42.19 -1.35 6.33
N VAL A 377 -43.29 -1.90 5.83
CA VAL A 377 -43.76 -1.61 4.47
C VAL A 377 -44.53 -0.29 4.38
N GLU A 378 -45.50 -0.07 5.27
CA GLU A 378 -46.31 1.16 5.36
C GLU A 378 -46.10 1.89 6.66
#